data_AF-A0A3B9C233-F1
#
_entry.id   AF-A0A3B9C233-F1
#
_cell.length_a   1.000
_cell.length_b   1.000
_cell.length_c   1.000
_cell.angle_alpha   90.00
_cell.angle_beta   90.00
_cell.angle_gamma   90.00
#
_symmetry.space_group_name_H-M   'P 1'
#
loop_
_entity.id
_entity.type
_entity.pdbx_description
1 polymer ?
#
loop_
_entity_poly.entity_id
_entity_poly.type
_entity_poly.pdbx_seq_one_letter_code
_entity_poly.pdbx_strand_id
1 'polypeptide(L)'
;PFLSNEKATQEFPPEKIQNGKVKIEGFVLPHKSKISEETYKNAEGVKGWNEQQGFYIYRNERLLLAGDWLGLFRKEEHYKLARIQIELPNTLDESWQIDIKKSIARPPLVFREQIRAYALKVRQQAVEVYRHKGKSVKQIAGQKFVPLWVEHKRGDKWFYKINRENPILEKIKVQAKKDSDKAIETL
;
A
#
# COMPACT_ATOMS: atom_id res chain seq x y z
N PRO A 1 1.74 17.14 -3.06
CA PRO A 1 1.67 16.13 -1.96
C PRO A 1 1.55 14.67 -2.41
N PHE A 2 1.12 14.38 -3.66
CA PHE A 2 0.77 13.02 -4.09
C PHE A 2 1.86 12.26 -4.88
N LEU A 3 3.01 12.90 -5.19
CA LEU A 3 4.09 12.30 -6.00
C LEU A 3 3.60 11.60 -7.29
N SER A 4 2.63 12.19 -7.99
CA SER A 4 2.06 11.65 -9.24
C SER A 4 3.11 11.50 -10.35
N ASN A 5 4.22 12.22 -10.28
CA ASN A 5 5.33 12.13 -11.24
C ASN A 5 6.23 10.90 -10.99
N GLU A 6 6.14 10.26 -9.82
CA GLU A 6 6.97 9.10 -9.49
C GLU A 6 6.35 7.81 -10.03
N LYS A 7 7.13 7.03 -10.78
CA LYS A 7 6.64 5.80 -11.46
C LYS A 7 6.10 4.73 -10.50
N ALA A 8 6.56 4.75 -9.25
CA ALA A 8 6.16 3.76 -8.24
C ALA A 8 4.94 4.19 -7.43
N THR A 9 4.38 5.38 -7.68
CA THR A 9 3.13 5.85 -7.07
C THR A 9 1.97 5.05 -7.65
N GLN A 10 1.08 4.57 -6.78
CA GLN A 10 -0.10 3.82 -7.19
C GLN A 10 -1.34 4.67 -6.99
N GLU A 11 -2.03 4.96 -8.09
CA GLU A 11 -3.26 5.73 -8.10
C GLU A 11 -4.47 4.79 -8.03
N PHE A 12 -5.43 5.14 -7.20
CA PHE A 12 -6.69 4.44 -7.08
C PHE A 12 -7.72 5.08 -8.02
N PRO A 13 -8.65 4.29 -8.61
CA PRO A 13 -9.74 4.86 -9.38
C PRO A 13 -10.51 5.91 -8.57
N PRO A 14 -10.85 7.07 -9.17
CA PRO A 14 -11.58 8.09 -8.47
C PRO A 14 -13.02 7.64 -8.22
N GLU A 15 -13.51 7.87 -7.01
CA GLU A 15 -14.90 7.61 -6.61
C GLU A 15 -15.67 8.93 -6.49
N LYS A 16 -16.88 8.95 -7.04
CA LYS A 16 -17.76 10.11 -7.02
C LYS A 16 -18.88 9.90 -6.01
N ILE A 17 -19.01 10.81 -5.06
CA ILE A 17 -20.09 10.80 -4.07
C ILE A 17 -21.02 12.00 -4.27
N GLN A 18 -22.18 11.97 -3.60
CA GLN A 18 -23.17 13.06 -3.66
C GLN A 18 -23.56 13.45 -5.09
N ASN A 19 -24.01 12.47 -5.86
CA ASN A 19 -24.40 12.63 -7.27
C ASN A 19 -23.30 13.25 -8.15
N GLY A 20 -22.03 12.93 -7.88
CA GLY A 20 -20.91 13.38 -8.70
C GLY A 20 -20.30 14.71 -8.30
N LYS A 21 -20.83 15.37 -7.27
CA LYS A 21 -20.33 16.67 -6.82
C LYS A 21 -19.00 16.59 -6.08
N VAL A 22 -18.72 15.47 -5.42
CA VAL A 22 -17.49 15.28 -4.66
C VAL A 22 -16.71 14.14 -5.27
N LYS A 23 -15.42 14.40 -5.56
CA LYS A 23 -14.49 13.41 -6.10
C LYS A 23 -13.51 12.99 -5.02
N ILE A 24 -13.33 11.68 -4.86
CA ILE A 24 -12.37 11.08 -3.93
C ILE A 24 -11.34 10.30 -4.74
N GLU A 25 -10.06 10.52 -4.50
CA GLU A 25 -8.97 9.88 -5.23
C GLU A 25 -7.83 9.49 -4.30
N GLY A 26 -7.43 8.22 -4.33
CA GLY A 26 -6.42 7.66 -3.45
C GLY A 26 -5.07 7.56 -4.14
N PHE A 27 -4.01 7.84 -3.41
CA PHE A 27 -2.62 7.72 -3.86
C PHE A 27 -1.83 6.96 -2.79
N VAL A 28 -1.12 5.92 -3.21
CA VAL A 28 -0.14 5.22 -2.39
C VAL A 28 1.24 5.60 -2.88
N LEU A 29 1.95 6.35 -2.04
CA LEU A 29 3.28 6.84 -2.35
C LEU A 29 4.30 5.71 -2.38
N PRO A 30 5.40 5.87 -3.13
CA PRO A 30 6.48 4.90 -3.15
C PRO A 30 7.13 4.73 -1.77
N HIS A 31 7.67 3.54 -1.52
CA HIS A 31 8.56 3.35 -0.38
C HIS A 31 9.86 4.16 -0.56
N LYS A 32 10.50 4.58 0.55
CA LYS A 32 11.74 5.38 0.53
C LYS A 32 12.84 4.78 -0.34
N SER A 33 12.92 3.45 -0.44
CA SER A 33 13.89 2.74 -1.30
C SER A 33 13.65 2.89 -2.81
N LYS A 34 12.52 3.46 -3.22
CA LYS A 34 12.12 3.64 -4.62
C LYS A 34 12.16 5.10 -5.09
N ILE A 35 12.53 6.03 -4.22
CA ILE A 35 12.63 7.47 -4.52
C ILE A 35 13.97 8.03 -4.05
N SER A 36 14.38 9.14 -4.64
CA SER A 36 15.60 9.85 -4.22
C SER A 36 15.43 10.44 -2.81
N GLU A 37 16.55 10.68 -2.13
CA GLU A 37 16.54 11.34 -0.82
C GLU A 37 16.01 12.78 -0.90
N GLU A 38 16.28 13.48 -2.01
CA GLU A 38 15.77 14.82 -2.27
C GLU A 38 14.25 14.81 -2.45
N THR A 39 13.70 13.91 -3.27
CA THR A 39 12.25 13.70 -3.41
C THR A 39 11.63 13.40 -2.05
N TYR A 40 12.27 12.55 -1.25
CA TYR A 40 11.77 12.20 0.09
C TYR A 40 11.70 13.42 1.01
N LYS A 41 12.77 14.20 1.11
CA LYS A 41 12.85 15.43 1.92
C LYS A 41 11.83 16.47 1.46
N ASN A 42 11.64 16.64 0.16
CA ASN A 42 10.67 17.58 -0.38
C ASN A 42 9.22 17.17 -0.06
N ALA A 43 8.91 15.88 -0.06
CA ALA A 43 7.55 15.37 0.20
C ALA A 43 7.22 15.16 1.68
N GLU A 44 8.19 15.13 2.59
CA GLU A 44 7.93 14.98 4.03
C GLU A 44 7.29 16.24 4.65
N GLY A 45 7.64 17.42 4.12
CA GLY A 45 7.17 18.71 4.60
C GLY A 45 7.58 19.01 6.05
N VAL A 46 7.13 20.14 6.59
CA VAL A 46 7.60 20.67 7.88
C VAL A 46 7.30 19.75 9.07
N LYS A 47 6.21 18.98 9.01
CA LYS A 47 5.77 18.07 10.09
C LYS A 47 6.30 16.63 9.94
N GLY A 48 7.09 16.37 8.90
CA GLY A 48 7.59 15.05 8.58
C GLY A 48 6.57 14.13 7.89
N TRP A 49 7.08 13.06 7.32
CA TRP A 49 6.34 12.19 6.39
C TRP A 49 5.11 11.52 7.01
N ASN A 50 5.20 11.14 8.28
CA ASN A 50 4.10 10.46 8.97
C ASN A 50 2.88 11.36 9.17
N GLU A 51 3.10 12.66 9.36
CA GLU A 51 2.02 13.63 9.57
C GLU A 51 1.27 14.00 8.29
N GLN A 52 1.87 13.71 7.13
CA GLN A 52 1.27 13.91 5.82
C GLN A 52 0.26 12.79 5.45
N GLN A 53 0.07 11.78 6.30
CA GLN A 53 -0.88 10.70 5.99
C GLN A 53 -2.34 11.14 6.07
N GLY A 54 -3.19 10.54 5.23
CA GLY A 54 -4.63 10.73 5.31
C GLY A 54 -5.22 11.59 4.20
N PHE A 55 -6.28 12.31 4.55
CA PHE A 55 -7.09 13.09 3.62
C PHE A 55 -6.51 14.47 3.39
N TYR A 56 -6.68 14.92 2.15
CA TYR A 56 -6.37 16.25 1.65
C TYR A 56 -7.64 16.80 1.05
N ILE A 57 -8.24 17.79 1.70
CA ILE A 57 -9.51 18.36 1.26
C ILE A 57 -9.21 19.62 0.45
N TYR A 58 -9.73 19.65 -0.77
CA TYR A 58 -9.66 20.77 -1.68
C TYR A 58 -11.06 21.34 -1.90
N ARG A 59 -11.12 22.66 -2.10
CA ARG A 59 -12.31 23.36 -2.56
C ARG A 59 -11.95 24.23 -3.73
N ASN A 60 -12.46 23.92 -4.92
CA ASN A 60 -12.07 24.58 -6.18
C ASN A 60 -10.55 24.79 -6.26
N GLU A 61 -9.78 23.69 -6.21
CA GLU A 61 -8.31 23.68 -6.26
C GLU A 61 -7.57 24.30 -5.05
N ARG A 62 -8.28 24.96 -4.13
CA ARG A 62 -7.70 25.46 -2.88
C ARG A 62 -7.63 24.36 -1.83
N LEU A 63 -6.43 24.08 -1.32
CA LEU A 63 -6.22 23.19 -0.18
C LEU A 63 -6.80 23.80 1.10
N LEU A 64 -7.74 23.09 1.74
CA LEU A 64 -8.35 23.46 3.03
C LEU A 64 -7.74 22.69 4.20
N LEU A 65 -7.43 21.41 4.00
CA LEU A 65 -6.90 20.51 5.02
C LEU A 65 -5.88 19.58 4.39
N ALA A 66 -4.77 19.34 5.09
CA ALA A 66 -3.70 18.45 4.64
C ALA A 66 -3.32 17.44 5.72
N GLY A 67 -3.39 16.15 5.40
CA GLY A 67 -2.84 15.08 6.24
C GLY A 67 -3.60 14.84 7.54
N ASP A 68 -4.94 14.69 7.46
CA ASP A 68 -5.78 14.30 8.61
C ASP A 68 -6.69 13.13 8.25
N TRP A 69 -7.06 12.31 9.24
CA TRP A 69 -7.96 11.17 9.04
C TRP A 69 -9.45 11.49 9.33
N LEU A 70 -9.79 12.75 9.60
CA LEU A 70 -11.14 13.28 9.86
C LEU A 70 -11.83 12.58 11.04
N GLY A 71 -11.03 12.11 12.01
CA GLY A 71 -11.49 11.27 13.11
C GLY A 71 -12.04 9.89 12.69
N LEU A 72 -11.79 9.44 11.46
CA LEU A 72 -12.15 8.09 10.98
C LEU A 72 -11.12 7.04 11.38
N PHE A 73 -9.85 7.44 11.45
CA PHE A 73 -8.72 6.56 11.74
C PHE A 73 -7.67 7.28 12.60
N ARG A 74 -6.80 6.50 13.24
CA ARG A 74 -5.62 7.01 13.94
C ARG A 74 -4.44 7.10 12.98
N LYS A 75 -3.54 8.05 13.22
CA LYS A 75 -2.25 8.12 12.52
C LYS A 75 -1.34 7.01 13.04
N GLU A 76 -0.82 6.20 12.13
CA GLU A 76 0.12 5.12 12.45
C GLU A 76 1.19 5.06 11.36
N GLU A 77 2.39 4.60 11.73
CA GLU A 77 3.58 4.62 10.87
C GLU A 77 3.39 3.83 9.57
N HIS A 78 2.70 2.69 9.61
CA HIS A 78 2.47 1.85 8.43
C HIS A 78 1.46 2.41 7.43
N TYR A 79 0.74 3.48 7.76
CA TYR A 79 -0.15 4.17 6.81
C TYR A 79 0.48 5.44 6.22
N LYS A 80 1.74 5.73 6.53
CA LYS A 80 2.40 6.98 6.12
C LYS A 80 2.53 7.19 4.61
N LEU A 81 2.33 6.14 3.81
CA LEU A 81 2.32 6.21 2.34
C LEU A 81 0.94 6.51 1.76
N ALA A 82 -0.13 6.49 2.56
CA ALA A 82 -1.48 6.77 2.08
C ALA A 82 -1.74 8.28 2.00
N ARG A 83 -2.24 8.74 0.85
CA ARG A 83 -2.74 10.08 0.62
C ARG A 83 -4.10 9.96 -0.08
N ILE A 84 -5.10 10.72 0.35
CA ILE A 84 -6.43 10.68 -0.28
C ILE A 84 -6.87 12.11 -0.55
N GLN A 85 -7.08 12.44 -1.81
CA GLN A 85 -7.65 13.71 -2.22
C GLN A 85 -9.17 13.66 -2.15
N ILE A 86 -9.78 14.70 -1.60
CA ILE A 86 -11.23 14.95 -1.66
C ILE A 86 -11.42 16.34 -2.25
N GLU A 87 -12.12 16.41 -3.37
CA GLU A 87 -12.46 17.66 -4.03
C GLU A 87 -13.93 18.01 -3.77
N LEU A 88 -14.13 19.18 -3.16
CA LEU A 88 -15.43 19.71 -2.79
C LEU A 88 -15.78 20.95 -3.63
N PRO A 89 -17.04 21.12 -4.04
CA PRO A 89 -17.55 22.37 -4.56
C PRO A 89 -17.94 23.32 -3.41
N ASN A 90 -17.98 24.62 -3.68
CA ASN A 90 -18.38 25.65 -2.69
C ASN A 90 -19.74 25.39 -2.03
N THR A 91 -20.65 24.70 -2.71
CA THR A 91 -22.01 24.44 -2.20
C THR A 91 -22.06 23.47 -1.02
N LEU A 92 -20.96 22.78 -0.72
CA LEU A 92 -20.93 21.68 0.27
C LEU A 92 -20.14 21.99 1.54
N ASP A 93 -19.57 23.19 1.66
CA ASP A 93 -18.76 23.57 2.81
C ASP A 93 -19.52 23.47 4.15
N GLU A 94 -20.78 23.94 4.18
CA GLU A 94 -21.62 23.89 5.38
C GLU A 94 -21.88 22.46 5.82
N SER A 95 -22.09 21.54 4.87
CA SER A 95 -22.36 20.14 5.18
C SER A 95 -21.14 19.40 5.74
N TRP A 96 -19.92 19.83 5.38
CA TRP A 96 -18.66 19.21 5.81
C TRP A 96 -18.08 19.77 7.12
N GLN A 97 -18.83 20.66 7.80
CA GLN A 97 -18.46 21.28 9.09
C GLN A 97 -16.97 21.64 9.17
N ILE A 98 -16.48 22.36 8.15
CA ILE A 98 -15.05 22.66 8.02
C ILE A 98 -14.68 23.81 8.98
N ASP A 99 -13.87 23.51 9.99
CA ASP A 99 -13.24 24.51 10.85
C ASP A 99 -11.82 24.78 10.34
N ILE A 100 -11.68 25.84 9.54
CA ILE A 100 -10.42 26.26 8.92
C ILE A 100 -9.39 26.63 9.99
N LYS A 101 -9.81 27.28 11.08
CA LYS A 101 -8.89 27.74 12.14
C LYS A 101 -8.30 26.56 12.91
N LYS A 102 -9.07 25.47 13.07
CA LYS A 102 -8.62 24.27 13.75
C LYS A 102 -8.06 23.21 12.81
N SER A 103 -8.10 23.43 11.50
CA SER A 103 -7.74 22.43 10.49
C SER A 103 -8.51 21.11 10.68
N ILE A 104 -9.80 21.22 11.01
CA ILE A 104 -10.69 20.07 11.23
C ILE A 104 -11.79 20.11 10.16
N ALA A 105 -12.07 18.96 9.55
CA ALA A 105 -13.24 18.78 8.72
C ALA A 105 -13.97 17.49 9.12
N ARG A 106 -15.29 17.48 9.02
CA ARG A 106 -16.11 16.32 9.40
C ARG A 106 -17.04 15.97 8.24
N PRO A 107 -16.81 14.83 7.57
CA PRO A 107 -17.68 14.44 6.47
C PRO A 107 -19.12 14.20 6.97
N PRO A 108 -20.14 14.54 6.17
CA PRO A 108 -21.53 14.25 6.48
C PRO A 108 -21.76 12.75 6.79
N LEU A 109 -22.64 12.45 7.74
CA LEU A 109 -22.93 11.07 8.17
C LEU A 109 -23.29 10.14 7.01
N VAL A 110 -24.06 10.65 6.05
CA VAL A 110 -24.53 9.90 4.87
C VAL A 110 -23.38 9.32 4.04
N PHE A 111 -22.27 10.05 3.92
CA PHE A 111 -21.13 9.64 3.09
C PHE A 111 -19.95 9.12 3.92
N ARG A 112 -20.03 9.20 5.25
CA ARG A 112 -18.95 8.83 6.17
C ARG A 112 -18.49 7.40 5.96
N GLU A 113 -19.42 6.45 5.84
CA GLU A 113 -19.07 5.03 5.63
C GLU A 113 -18.50 4.76 4.24
N GLN A 114 -18.98 5.46 3.20
CA GLN A 114 -18.43 5.35 1.85
C GLN A 114 -16.97 5.87 1.80
N ILE A 115 -16.72 7.06 2.36
CA ILE A 115 -15.36 7.64 2.47
C ILE A 115 -14.46 6.71 3.28
N ARG A 116 -14.97 6.15 4.38
CA ARG A 116 -14.25 5.20 5.24
C ARG A 116 -13.88 3.93 4.49
N ALA A 117 -14.82 3.35 3.73
CA ALA A 117 -14.60 2.13 2.95
C ALA A 117 -13.56 2.35 1.85
N TYR A 118 -13.62 3.48 1.15
CA TYR A 118 -12.60 3.86 0.16
C TYR A 118 -11.21 4.00 0.81
N ALA A 119 -11.14 4.76 1.90
CA ALA A 119 -9.89 4.98 2.61
C ALA A 119 -9.30 3.69 3.20
N LEU A 120 -10.13 2.73 3.61
CA LEU A 120 -9.66 1.43 4.07
C LEU A 120 -8.90 0.67 2.97
N LYS A 121 -9.41 0.69 1.73
CA LYS A 121 -8.75 0.06 0.57
C LYS A 121 -7.38 0.70 0.31
N VAL A 122 -7.32 2.03 0.28
CA VAL A 122 -6.06 2.78 0.08
C VAL A 122 -5.07 2.48 1.21
N ARG A 123 -5.53 2.47 2.47
CA ARG A 123 -4.70 2.15 3.64
C ARG A 123 -4.13 0.74 3.55
N GLN A 124 -4.95 -0.25 3.19
CA GLN A 124 -4.50 -1.63 3.06
C GLN A 124 -3.35 -1.74 2.04
N GLN A 125 -3.50 -1.12 0.88
CA GLN A 125 -2.44 -1.09 -0.14
C GLN A 125 -1.19 -0.33 0.34
N ALA A 126 -1.37 0.78 1.06
CA ALA A 126 -0.24 1.50 1.65
C ALA A 126 0.55 0.64 2.64
N VAL A 127 -0.12 -0.18 3.45
CA VAL A 127 0.55 -1.13 4.35
C VAL A 127 1.32 -2.19 3.57
N GLU A 128 0.75 -2.71 2.48
CA GLU A 128 1.43 -3.71 1.63
C GLU A 128 2.72 -3.13 1.02
N VAL A 129 2.65 -1.91 0.50
CA VAL A 129 3.82 -1.20 -0.05
C VAL A 129 4.84 -0.88 1.04
N TYR A 130 4.39 -0.39 2.20
CA TYR A 130 5.26 -0.04 3.33
C TYR A 130 6.01 -1.25 3.88
N ARG A 131 5.29 -2.38 4.07
CA ARG A 131 5.89 -3.58 4.69
C ARG A 131 6.91 -4.25 3.79
N HIS A 132 6.95 -3.92 2.49
CA HIS A 132 7.93 -4.39 1.49
C HIS A 132 8.29 -5.88 1.65
N LYS A 133 7.34 -6.71 2.09
CA LYS A 133 7.50 -8.15 2.10
C LYS A 133 7.26 -8.53 0.65
N GLY A 134 8.34 -8.82 -0.08
CA GLY A 134 8.26 -9.34 -1.44
C GLY A 134 7.14 -10.36 -1.48
N LYS A 135 6.19 -10.18 -2.42
CA LYS A 135 4.95 -10.98 -2.49
C LYS A 135 5.32 -12.43 -2.19
N SER A 136 4.98 -12.91 -1.00
CA SER A 136 4.96 -14.34 -0.73
C SER A 136 3.95 -14.85 -1.73
N VAL A 137 4.44 -15.45 -2.81
CA VAL A 137 3.64 -15.91 -3.94
C VAL A 137 2.47 -16.65 -3.33
N LYS A 138 1.28 -16.04 -3.40
CA LYS A 138 0.07 -16.66 -2.85
C LYS A 138 -0.01 -18.01 -3.53
N GLN A 139 -0.01 -19.09 -2.76
CA GLN A 139 -0.12 -20.42 -3.34
C GLN A 139 -1.35 -20.43 -4.22
N ILE A 140 -1.16 -20.70 -5.50
CA ILE A 140 -2.26 -20.81 -6.46
C ILE A 140 -3.17 -21.91 -5.91
N ALA A 141 -4.47 -21.64 -5.76
CA ALA A 141 -5.42 -22.63 -5.25
C ALA A 141 -5.33 -23.91 -6.12
N GLY A 142 -4.92 -25.03 -5.51
CA GLY A 142 -4.64 -26.30 -6.19
C GLY A 142 -3.17 -26.65 -6.39
N GLN A 143 -2.23 -25.70 -6.25
CA GLN A 143 -0.81 -26.02 -6.16
C GLN A 143 -0.47 -26.47 -4.73
N LYS A 144 -0.19 -27.76 -4.56
CA LYS A 144 0.45 -28.27 -3.33
C LYS A 144 1.88 -27.75 -3.30
N PHE A 145 2.18 -26.84 -2.36
CA PHE A 145 3.56 -26.47 -2.07
C PHE A 145 4.28 -27.64 -1.41
N VAL A 146 5.24 -28.20 -2.14
CA VAL A 146 6.17 -29.20 -1.63
C VAL A 146 7.46 -28.45 -1.30
N PRO A 147 7.82 -28.25 -0.02
CA PRO A 147 9.04 -27.53 0.33
C PRO A 147 10.27 -28.30 -0.19
N LEU A 148 11.31 -27.58 -0.65
CA LEU A 148 12.56 -28.19 -1.09
C LEU A 148 13.40 -28.72 0.09
N TRP A 149 13.27 -28.10 1.27
CA TRP A 149 13.97 -28.50 2.47
C TRP A 149 12.99 -29.11 3.48
N VAL A 150 13.35 -30.26 4.02
CA VAL A 150 12.68 -30.91 5.16
C VAL A 150 13.55 -30.73 6.39
N GLU A 151 12.94 -30.20 7.43
CA GLU A 151 13.59 -30.03 8.73
C GLU A 151 13.55 -31.36 9.51
N HIS A 152 14.70 -31.78 10.02
CA HIS A 152 14.84 -32.92 10.90
C HIS A 152 15.51 -32.48 12.19
N LYS A 153 14.83 -32.66 13.32
CA LYS A 153 15.42 -32.45 14.65
C LYS A 153 15.95 -33.78 15.19
N ARG A 154 17.23 -33.84 15.59
CA ARG A 154 17.81 -34.99 16.30
C ARG A 154 18.48 -34.48 17.58
N GLY A 155 17.85 -34.76 18.71
CA GLY A 155 18.24 -34.15 20.00
C GLY A 155 18.03 -32.64 19.95
N ASP A 156 19.08 -31.88 20.23
CA ASP A 156 19.04 -30.41 20.27
C ASP A 156 19.61 -29.73 19.01
N LYS A 157 19.89 -30.52 17.96
CA LYS A 157 20.43 -30.02 16.68
C LYS A 157 19.39 -30.16 15.55
N TRP A 158 19.33 -29.12 14.72
CA TRP A 158 18.53 -29.08 13.50
C TRP A 158 19.35 -29.52 12.30
N PHE A 159 18.74 -30.31 11.41
CA PHE A 159 19.31 -30.74 10.15
C PHE A 159 18.32 -30.42 9.03
N TYR A 160 18.83 -29.93 7.91
CA TYR A 160 18.03 -29.70 6.71
C TYR A 160 18.37 -30.78 5.69
N LYS A 161 17.36 -31.49 5.20
CA LYS A 161 17.51 -32.47 4.12
C LYS A 161 16.72 -32.02 2.90
N ILE A 162 17.25 -32.26 1.72
CA ILE A 162 16.52 -32.02 0.47
C ILE A 162 15.32 -32.98 0.39
N ASN A 163 14.13 -32.43 0.16
CA ASN A 163 12.91 -33.16 -0.04
C ASN A 163 12.93 -33.86 -1.42
N ARG A 164 13.18 -35.16 -1.42
CA ARG A 164 13.25 -35.96 -2.65
C ARG A 164 11.92 -36.07 -3.40
N GLU A 165 10.80 -35.75 -2.75
CA GLU A 165 9.46 -35.76 -3.36
C GLU A 165 9.15 -34.44 -4.08
N ASN A 166 10.06 -33.45 -4.05
CA ASN A 166 9.84 -32.18 -4.73
C ASN A 166 9.86 -32.37 -6.26
N PRO A 167 8.78 -32.00 -6.99
CA PRO A 167 8.70 -32.14 -8.44
C PRO A 167 9.82 -31.43 -9.22
N ILE A 168 10.48 -30.42 -8.64
CA ILE A 168 11.61 -29.74 -9.27
C ILE A 168 12.81 -30.67 -9.48
N LEU A 169 13.00 -31.65 -8.60
CA LEU A 169 14.13 -32.59 -8.68
C LEU A 169 14.01 -33.51 -9.89
N GLU A 170 12.80 -33.89 -10.29
CA GLU A 170 12.60 -34.67 -11.52
C GLU A 170 12.98 -33.87 -12.76
N LYS A 171 12.61 -32.58 -12.81
CA LYS A 171 13.03 -31.69 -13.89
C LYS A 171 14.55 -31.56 -13.95
N ILE A 172 15.19 -31.33 -12.80
CA ILE A 172 16.65 -31.20 -12.70
C ILE A 172 17.34 -32.50 -13.10
N LYS A 173 16.86 -33.68 -12.69
CA LYS A 173 17.43 -34.97 -13.11
C LYS A 173 17.39 -35.18 -14.61
N VAL A 174 16.28 -34.80 -15.27
CA VAL A 174 16.14 -34.90 -16.73
C VAL A 174 17.09 -33.90 -17.41
N GLN A 175 17.21 -32.70 -16.88
CA GLN A 175 18.06 -31.65 -17.42
C GLN A 175 19.54 -31.98 -17.25
N ALA A 176 19.96 -32.49 -16.09
CA ALA A 176 21.34 -32.89 -15.80
C ALA A 176 21.85 -34.00 -16.72
N LYS A 177 20.97 -34.85 -17.26
CA LYS A 177 21.33 -35.85 -18.28
C LYS A 177 21.58 -35.26 -19.66
N LYS A 178 21.02 -34.08 -19.95
CA LYS A 178 21.13 -33.39 -21.26
C LYS A 178 22.19 -32.29 -21.23
N ASP A 179 22.30 -31.59 -20.11
CA ASP A 179 23.14 -30.41 -19.91
C ASP A 179 23.37 -30.23 -18.39
N SER A 180 24.55 -30.60 -17.92
CA SER A 180 24.90 -30.59 -16.50
C SER A 180 25.00 -29.18 -15.93
N ASP A 181 25.54 -28.24 -16.69
CA ASP A 181 25.80 -26.87 -16.22
C ASP A 181 24.50 -26.10 -16.06
N LYS A 182 23.60 -26.23 -17.03
CA LYS A 182 22.27 -25.60 -16.98
C LYS A 182 21.39 -26.18 -15.87
N ALA A 183 21.61 -27.43 -15.49
CA ALA A 183 20.88 -28.05 -14.38
C ALA A 183 21.29 -27.48 -13.01
N ILE A 184 22.57 -27.09 -12.87
CA ILE A 184 23.09 -26.45 -11.65
C ILE A 184 22.57 -25.02 -11.54
N GLU A 185 22.48 -24.27 -12.64
CA GLU A 185 21.91 -22.90 -12.62
C GLU A 185 20.41 -22.85 -12.31
N THR A 186 19.71 -23.97 -12.47
CA THR A 186 18.26 -24.07 -12.19
C THR A 186 17.95 -24.30 -10.69
N LEU A 187 18.97 -24.64 -9.89
CA LEU A 187 18.90 -24.85 -8.44
C LEU A 187 19.07 -23.54 -7.66
#